data_AF-A0A8C2FPX3-F1
#
_entry.id   AF-A0A8C2FPX3-F1
#
_cell.length_a   1.000
_cell.length_b   1.000
_cell.length_c   1.000
_cell.angle_alpha   90.00
_cell.angle_beta   90.00
_cell.angle_gamma   90.00
#
_symmetry.space_group_name_H-M   'P 1'
#
loop_
_entity.id
_entity.type
_entity.pdbx_description
1 polymer ?
#
loop_
_entity_poly.entity_id
_entity_poly.type
_entity_poly.pdbx_seq_one_letter_code
_entity_poly.pdbx_strand_id
1 'polypeptide(L)'
;MESPILVDGFSKKITKEAEQLISNFFPEKIAEMDNVLQDSCSLKDLSVIRAPLDIPIPDPAKEELKKKKKEEKEAKSGKKGGDKEDEDEGPPCGPIACNETVEKLIKQIKPEIQTLKECLNTVSMWIQLQIPKIEDGNNFGVAVQEKVFELFTNTRTKIEGFQTQISKYYSERGDAVAKASKQPHVGDFRQLVHELDQHQYSELRIIVLEIRNTYAVLYDVITKNFDKIKKPRGDLSSKALIY
;
A
#
# COMPACT_ATOMS: atom_id res chain seq x y z
N MET A 1 -26.15 33.48 -11.64
CA MET A 1 -25.66 32.95 -12.93
C MET A 1 -24.16 32.62 -12.93
N GLU A 2 -23.45 32.69 -11.79
CA GLU A 2 -22.00 32.39 -11.70
C GLU A 2 -21.68 30.88 -11.62
N SER A 3 -22.61 30.07 -11.10
CA SER A 3 -22.40 28.63 -10.87
C SER A 3 -22.10 27.81 -12.16
N PRO A 4 -22.82 27.97 -13.28
CA PRO A 4 -22.52 27.24 -14.52
C PRO A 4 -21.13 27.54 -15.09
N ILE A 5 -20.67 28.80 -14.99
CA ILE A 5 -19.36 29.23 -15.51
C ILE A 5 -18.23 28.57 -14.71
N LEU A 6 -18.40 28.46 -13.39
CA LEU A 6 -17.43 27.81 -12.50
C LEU A 6 -17.30 26.31 -12.79
N VAL A 7 -18.42 25.62 -12.97
CA VAL A 7 -18.44 24.17 -13.27
C VAL A 7 -17.86 23.89 -14.65
N ASP A 8 -18.20 24.70 -15.66
CA ASP A 8 -17.60 24.58 -17.00
C ASP A 8 -16.09 24.81 -16.99
N GLY A 9 -15.64 25.81 -16.22
CA GLY A 9 -14.21 26.07 -16.01
C GLY A 9 -13.49 24.90 -15.37
N PHE A 10 -14.08 24.31 -14.32
CA PHE A 10 -13.57 23.12 -13.66
C PHE A 10 -13.52 21.91 -14.60
N SER A 11 -14.59 21.66 -15.37
CA SER A 11 -14.65 20.55 -16.34
C SER A 11 -13.55 20.64 -17.40
N LYS A 12 -13.31 21.84 -17.95
CA LYS A 12 -12.20 22.08 -18.90
C LYS A 12 -10.84 21.83 -18.27
N LYS A 13 -10.63 22.28 -17.02
CA LYS A 13 -9.39 22.05 -16.28
C LYS A 13 -9.14 20.56 -16.07
N ILE A 14 -10.11 19.83 -15.51
CA ILE A 14 -10.01 18.39 -15.26
C ILE A 14 -9.79 17.61 -16.56
N THR A 15 -10.45 18.01 -17.65
CA THR A 15 -10.22 17.39 -18.97
C THR A 15 -8.77 17.53 -19.41
N LYS A 16 -8.20 18.74 -19.32
CA LYS A 16 -6.79 18.97 -19.67
C LYS A 16 -5.84 18.14 -18.80
N GLU A 17 -6.07 18.13 -17.49
CA GLU A 17 -5.24 17.37 -16.54
C GLU A 17 -5.32 15.87 -16.81
N ALA A 18 -6.51 15.31 -17.01
CA ALA A 18 -6.69 13.89 -17.31
C ALA A 18 -6.00 13.51 -18.63
N GLU A 19 -6.20 14.28 -19.70
CA GLU A 19 -5.56 14.02 -21.00
C GLU A 19 -4.02 14.09 -20.90
N GLN A 20 -3.47 15.03 -20.12
CA GLN A 20 -2.03 15.10 -19.85
C GLN A 20 -1.51 13.90 -19.05
N LEU A 21 -2.27 13.44 -18.05
CA LEU A 21 -1.91 12.25 -17.29
C LEU A 21 -1.85 11.01 -18.19
N ILE A 22 -2.86 10.82 -19.03
CA ILE A 22 -2.95 9.65 -19.92
C ILE A 22 -1.86 9.70 -20.99
N SER A 23 -1.68 10.83 -21.66
CA SER A 23 -0.78 10.92 -22.83
C SER A 23 0.70 10.88 -22.48
N ASN A 24 1.10 11.46 -21.34
CA ASN A 24 2.51 11.64 -20.99
C ASN A 24 2.86 10.92 -19.68
N PHE A 25 2.13 11.22 -18.61
CA PHE A 25 2.53 10.80 -17.26
C PHE A 25 2.42 9.29 -17.04
N PHE A 26 1.39 8.63 -17.59
CA PHE A 26 1.21 7.18 -17.43
C PHE A 26 2.34 6.39 -18.10
N PRO A 27 2.71 6.65 -19.38
CA PRO A 27 3.90 6.08 -19.99
C PRO A 27 5.19 6.30 -19.20
N GLU A 28 5.43 7.52 -18.72
CA GLU A 28 6.60 7.84 -17.89
C GLU A 28 6.62 7.01 -16.61
N LYS A 29 5.49 6.92 -15.90
CA LYS A 29 5.37 6.13 -14.67
C LYS A 29 5.60 4.64 -14.89
N ILE A 30 5.20 4.08 -16.03
CA ILE A 30 5.49 2.68 -16.36
C ILE A 30 7.01 2.44 -16.38
N ALA A 31 7.76 3.30 -17.08
CA ALA A 31 9.22 3.21 -17.16
C ALA A 31 9.89 3.46 -15.80
N GLU A 32 9.40 4.43 -15.02
CA GLU A 32 9.89 4.68 -13.66
C GLU A 32 9.72 3.45 -12.76
N MET A 33 8.56 2.78 -12.79
CA MET A 33 8.34 1.59 -11.98
C MET A 33 9.20 0.40 -12.43
N ASP A 34 9.50 0.28 -13.72
CA ASP A 34 10.49 -0.69 -14.20
C ASP A 34 11.88 -0.41 -13.61
N ASN A 35 12.31 0.85 -13.53
CA ASN A 35 13.57 1.20 -12.90
C ASN A 35 13.57 0.87 -11.40
N VAL A 36 12.48 1.16 -10.67
CA VAL A 36 12.34 0.79 -9.25
C VAL A 36 12.47 -0.73 -9.06
N LEU A 37 11.89 -1.52 -9.95
CA LEU A 37 11.98 -2.98 -9.89
C LEU A 37 13.40 -3.50 -10.08
N GLN A 38 14.18 -2.89 -10.98
CA GLN A 38 15.57 -3.28 -11.24
C GLN A 38 16.53 -2.79 -10.15
N ASP A 39 16.35 -1.55 -9.68
CA ASP A 39 17.32 -0.91 -8.80
C ASP A 39 17.08 -1.23 -7.32
N SER A 40 15.81 -1.34 -6.92
CA SER A 40 15.41 -1.39 -5.51
C SER A 40 14.79 -2.73 -5.10
N CYS A 41 14.13 -3.44 -6.03
CA CYS A 41 13.40 -4.69 -5.76
C CYS A 41 14.00 -5.92 -6.48
N SER A 42 15.32 -6.00 -6.56
CA SER A 42 16.06 -7.03 -7.33
C SER A 42 16.87 -8.02 -6.48
N LEU A 43 16.76 -7.98 -5.15
CA LEU A 43 17.47 -8.92 -4.28
C LEU A 43 17.00 -10.36 -4.54
N LYS A 44 17.95 -11.26 -4.83
CA LYS A 44 17.70 -12.69 -5.04
C LYS A 44 17.76 -13.49 -3.75
N ASP A 45 18.69 -13.12 -2.87
CA ASP A 45 18.84 -13.70 -1.56
C ASP A 45 18.29 -12.73 -0.51
N LEU A 46 17.22 -13.12 0.18
CA LEU A 46 16.58 -12.32 1.22
C LEU A 46 17.25 -12.51 2.59
N SER A 47 18.25 -13.38 2.72
CA SER A 47 19.03 -13.49 3.96
C SER A 47 19.79 -12.19 4.28
N VAL A 48 20.13 -11.41 3.25
CA VAL A 48 20.91 -10.17 3.36
C VAL A 48 20.17 -9.02 4.04
N ILE A 49 18.83 -9.08 4.09
CA ILE A 49 18.01 -8.04 4.73
C ILE A 49 17.73 -8.34 6.20
N ARG A 50 18.35 -9.39 6.77
CA ARG A 50 18.14 -9.77 8.17
C ARG A 50 18.64 -8.68 9.11
N ALA A 51 17.71 -7.94 9.72
CA ALA A 51 18.04 -6.90 10.69
C ALA A 51 18.57 -7.48 12.02
N PRO A 52 19.48 -6.77 12.73
CA PRO A 52 19.88 -7.13 14.08
C PRO A 52 18.69 -7.21 15.03
N LEU A 53 18.68 -8.24 15.89
CA LEU A 53 17.64 -8.46 16.89
C LEU A 53 18.30 -8.78 18.24
N ASP A 54 18.82 -7.73 18.88
CA ASP A 54 19.65 -7.78 20.09
C ASP A 54 18.85 -8.03 21.38
N ILE A 55 18.00 -9.06 21.35
CA ILE A 55 17.26 -9.53 22.51
C ILE A 55 18.17 -10.52 23.27
N PRO A 56 18.41 -10.36 24.58
CA PRO A 56 19.23 -11.28 25.36
C PRO A 56 18.72 -12.73 25.29
N ILE A 57 19.62 -13.69 25.04
CA ILE A 57 19.27 -15.12 25.06
C ILE A 57 19.39 -15.63 26.50
N PRO A 58 18.32 -16.19 27.09
CA PRO A 58 18.36 -16.68 28.46
C PRO A 58 19.30 -17.89 28.57
N ASP A 59 20.17 -17.86 29.56
CA ASP A 59 21.06 -18.97 29.92
C ASP A 59 20.36 -19.82 30.99
N PRO A 60 20.02 -21.10 30.70
CA PRO A 60 19.30 -21.96 31.62
C PRO A 60 19.95 -22.06 33.01
N ALA A 61 21.29 -22.13 33.06
CA ALA A 61 22.01 -22.25 34.32
C ALA A 61 21.90 -20.97 35.16
N LYS A 62 21.99 -19.79 34.50
CA LYS A 62 21.86 -18.50 35.18
C LYS A 62 20.43 -18.25 35.66
N GLU A 63 19.43 -18.67 34.90
CA GLU A 63 18.02 -18.56 35.29
C GLU A 63 17.67 -19.50 36.45
N GLU A 64 18.17 -20.73 36.47
CA GLU A 64 18.03 -21.62 37.65
C GLU A 64 18.68 -21.02 38.91
N LEU A 65 19.87 -20.45 38.77
CA LEU A 65 20.57 -19.75 39.86
C LEU A 65 19.77 -18.54 40.39
N LYS A 66 19.14 -17.77 39.49
CA LYS A 66 18.25 -16.66 39.88
C LYS A 66 17.00 -17.16 40.61
N LYS A 67 16.35 -18.22 40.11
CA LYS A 67 15.19 -18.85 40.77
C LYS A 67 15.52 -19.30 42.19
N LYS A 68 16.60 -20.07 42.36
CA LYS A 68 17.07 -20.52 43.69
C LYS A 68 17.35 -19.35 44.64
N LYS A 69 17.99 -18.28 44.16
CA LYS A 69 18.24 -17.07 44.96
C LYS A 69 16.96 -16.31 45.34
N LYS A 70 15.93 -16.34 44.48
CA LYS A 70 14.63 -15.71 44.73
C LYS A 70 13.84 -16.50 45.79
N GLU A 71 13.80 -17.82 45.65
CA GLU A 71 13.20 -18.76 46.61
C GLU A 71 13.87 -18.65 48.01
N GLU A 72 15.20 -18.58 48.08
CA GLU A 72 15.93 -18.37 49.35
C GLU A 72 15.62 -17.02 50.01
N LYS A 73 15.41 -15.95 49.22
CA LYS A 73 15.06 -14.62 49.74
C LYS A 73 13.62 -14.58 50.27
N GLU A 74 12.68 -15.20 49.58
CA GLU A 74 11.27 -15.29 49.99
C GLU A 74 11.11 -16.15 51.25
N ALA A 75 11.88 -17.25 51.36
CA ALA A 75 11.92 -18.07 52.57
C ALA A 75 12.46 -17.30 53.80
N LYS A 76 13.38 -16.34 53.60
CA LYS A 76 13.96 -15.52 54.67
C LYS A 76 13.14 -14.28 55.05
N SER A 77 12.34 -13.72 54.14
CA SER A 77 11.59 -12.48 54.39
C SER A 77 10.18 -12.71 54.95
N GLY A 78 9.66 -13.95 54.90
CA GLY A 78 8.33 -14.30 55.41
C GLY A 78 7.16 -13.63 54.67
N LYS A 79 7.43 -12.85 53.62
CA LYS A 79 6.44 -12.09 52.86
C LYS A 79 6.03 -12.89 51.63
N LYS A 80 4.95 -13.66 51.74
CA LYS A 80 4.23 -14.21 50.59
C LYS A 80 3.36 -13.09 50.00
N GLY A 81 3.76 -12.54 48.85
CA GLY A 81 2.88 -11.74 48.00
C GLY A 81 3.23 -10.25 47.88
N GLY A 82 3.19 -9.79 46.64
CA GLY A 82 3.50 -8.44 46.15
C GLY A 82 4.63 -8.54 45.13
N ASP A 83 4.45 -8.45 43.81
CA ASP A 83 3.34 -7.91 43.02
C ASP A 83 3.08 -8.81 41.79
N LYS A 84 1.80 -9.01 41.45
CA LYS A 84 1.40 -9.63 40.17
C LYS A 84 1.68 -8.72 38.96
N GLU A 85 2.11 -7.48 39.20
CA GLU A 85 2.40 -6.50 38.16
C GLU A 85 3.78 -6.73 37.51
N ASP A 86 4.74 -7.35 38.21
CA ASP A 86 6.09 -7.65 37.70
C ASP A 86 6.17 -8.91 36.81
N GLU A 87 5.11 -9.74 36.74
CA GLU A 87 5.12 -10.99 35.95
C GLU A 87 4.94 -10.77 34.43
N ASP A 88 4.48 -9.59 34.01
CA ASP A 88 4.28 -9.25 32.58
C ASP A 88 5.40 -8.36 32.00
N GLU A 89 6.33 -7.88 32.83
CA GLU A 89 7.53 -7.19 32.38
C GLU A 89 8.60 -8.21 31.96
N GLY A 90 8.75 -8.37 30.64
CA GLY A 90 9.82 -9.15 30.05
C GLY A 90 11.21 -8.71 30.53
N PRO A 91 12.25 -9.54 30.37
CA PRO A 91 13.60 -9.14 30.74
C PRO A 91 14.01 -7.84 30.06
N PRO A 92 14.85 -7.00 30.72
CA PRO A 92 15.25 -5.71 30.18
C PRO A 92 15.89 -5.91 28.79
N CYS A 93 15.32 -5.22 27.80
CA CYS A 93 15.73 -5.27 26.41
C CYS A 93 16.09 -3.87 25.92
N GLY A 94 17.19 -3.76 25.17
CA GLY A 94 17.54 -2.51 24.48
C GLY A 94 16.52 -2.16 23.39
N PRO A 95 16.57 -0.93 22.84
CA PRO A 95 15.69 -0.54 21.74
C PRO A 95 15.95 -1.42 20.52
N ILE A 96 14.88 -1.98 19.95
CA ILE A 96 14.93 -2.76 18.70
C ILE A 96 14.48 -1.87 17.54
N ALA A 97 15.38 -1.64 16.58
CA ALA A 97 15.11 -0.79 15.43
C ALA A 97 14.19 -1.46 14.39
N CYS A 98 13.62 -0.63 13.50
CA CYS A 98 12.96 -1.09 12.29
C CYS A 98 13.98 -1.68 11.30
N ASN A 99 13.51 -2.51 10.36
CA ASN A 99 14.36 -3.01 9.29
C ASN A 99 14.65 -1.89 8.29
N GLU A 100 15.90 -1.41 8.21
CA GLU A 100 16.27 -0.26 7.39
C GLU A 100 16.06 -0.48 5.90
N THR A 101 16.30 -1.70 5.40
CA THR A 101 16.11 -2.02 3.98
C THR A 101 14.64 -1.97 3.60
N VAL A 102 13.78 -2.61 4.41
CA VAL A 102 12.32 -2.58 4.21
C VAL A 102 11.79 -1.16 4.37
N GLU A 103 12.25 -0.41 5.37
CA GLU A 103 11.84 0.97 5.64
C GLU A 103 12.19 1.90 4.47
N LYS A 104 13.38 1.75 3.89
CA LYS A 104 13.78 2.53 2.70
C LYS A 104 12.86 2.27 1.52
N LEU A 105 12.51 1.00 1.27
CA LEU A 105 11.58 0.64 0.20
C LEU A 105 10.17 1.16 0.47
N ILE A 106 9.67 1.06 1.70
CA ILE A 106 8.37 1.62 2.09
C ILE A 106 8.34 3.13 1.80
N LYS A 107 9.40 3.87 2.15
CA LYS A 107 9.51 5.31 1.89
C LYS A 107 9.51 5.66 0.40
N GLN A 108 10.07 4.80 -0.44
CA GLN A 108 10.08 4.98 -1.88
C GLN A 108 8.73 4.62 -2.53
N ILE A 109 8.04 3.59 -2.04
CA ILE A 109 6.82 3.05 -2.66
C ILE A 109 5.55 3.77 -2.18
N LYS A 110 5.50 4.23 -0.92
CA LYS A 110 4.33 4.96 -0.38
C LYS A 110 3.91 6.17 -1.24
N PRO A 111 4.82 7.04 -1.71
CA PRO A 111 4.47 8.14 -2.60
C PRO A 111 3.85 7.66 -3.91
N GLU A 112 4.37 6.59 -4.51
CA GLU A 112 3.86 6.05 -5.79
C GLU A 112 2.42 5.54 -5.66
N ILE A 113 2.09 4.88 -4.54
CA ILE A 113 0.71 4.47 -4.22
C ILE A 113 -0.20 5.72 -4.17
N GLN A 114 0.24 6.78 -3.49
CA GLN A 114 -0.55 7.99 -3.33
C GLN A 114 -0.75 8.72 -4.67
N THR A 115 0.31 8.86 -5.46
CA THR A 115 0.26 9.45 -6.80
C THR A 115 -0.70 8.68 -7.72
N LEU A 116 -0.66 7.35 -7.71
CA LEU A 116 -1.60 6.55 -8.50
C LEU A 116 -3.06 6.76 -8.06
N LYS A 117 -3.33 6.87 -6.74
CA LYS A 117 -4.68 7.17 -6.23
C LYS A 117 -5.19 8.52 -6.73
N GLU A 118 -4.34 9.54 -6.72
CA GLU A 118 -4.70 10.87 -7.22
C GLU A 118 -4.98 10.86 -8.72
N CYS A 119 -4.14 10.17 -9.50
CA CYS A 119 -4.36 9.96 -10.93
C CYS A 119 -5.70 9.28 -11.22
N LEU A 120 -5.98 8.17 -10.52
CA LEU A 120 -7.25 7.46 -10.61
C LEU A 120 -8.43 8.38 -10.31
N ASN A 121 -8.34 9.20 -9.25
CA ASN A 121 -9.40 10.12 -8.86
C ASN A 121 -9.66 11.18 -9.94
N THR A 122 -8.60 11.80 -10.49
CA THR A 122 -8.71 12.82 -11.54
C THR A 122 -9.34 12.27 -12.82
N VAL A 123 -8.86 11.11 -13.29
CA VAL A 123 -9.38 10.49 -14.52
C VAL A 123 -10.80 9.96 -14.32
N SER A 124 -11.13 9.41 -13.15
CA SER A 124 -12.51 8.99 -12.83
C SER A 124 -13.48 10.18 -12.87
N MET A 125 -13.09 11.31 -12.29
CA MET A 125 -13.87 12.55 -12.34
C MET A 125 -14.06 13.04 -13.78
N TRP A 126 -12.99 13.01 -14.57
CA TRP A 126 -13.08 13.36 -15.99
C TRP A 126 -14.11 12.50 -16.73
N ILE A 127 -14.06 11.16 -16.58
CA ILE A 127 -15.02 10.24 -17.22
C ILE A 127 -16.46 10.55 -16.79
N GLN A 128 -16.71 10.77 -15.50
CA GLN A 128 -18.04 11.13 -15.00
C GLN A 128 -18.57 12.43 -15.62
N LEU A 129 -17.72 13.44 -15.77
CA LEU A 129 -18.10 14.71 -16.40
C LEU A 129 -18.34 14.59 -17.91
N GLN A 130 -17.89 13.51 -18.56
CA GLN A 130 -18.21 13.23 -19.96
C GLN A 130 -19.56 12.52 -20.15
N ILE A 131 -20.24 12.09 -19.07
CA ILE A 131 -21.53 11.41 -19.18
C ILE A 131 -22.58 12.41 -19.69
N PRO A 132 -23.24 12.14 -20.84
CA PRO A 132 -24.22 13.04 -21.42
C PRO A 132 -25.57 12.94 -20.69
N LYS A 133 -26.49 13.84 -21.02
CA LYS A 133 -27.88 13.79 -20.55
C LYS A 133 -28.49 12.40 -20.81
N ILE A 134 -29.22 11.83 -19.85
CA ILE A 134 -29.91 10.54 -20.00
C ILE A 134 -30.97 10.63 -21.11
N GLU A 135 -30.99 9.63 -22.00
CA GLU A 135 -31.93 9.50 -23.12
C GLU A 135 -32.33 8.02 -23.29
N ASP A 136 -33.46 7.74 -23.91
CA ASP A 136 -33.98 6.36 -24.08
C ASP A 136 -33.18 5.51 -25.09
N GLY A 137 -32.41 6.15 -25.98
CA GLY A 137 -31.66 5.48 -27.05
C GLY A 137 -30.26 6.05 -27.27
N ASN A 138 -29.48 5.41 -28.14
CA ASN A 138 -28.10 5.82 -28.46
C ASN A 138 -27.15 5.79 -27.23
N ASN A 139 -27.30 4.79 -26.36
CA ASN A 139 -26.57 4.68 -25.10
C ASN A 139 -25.34 3.75 -25.16
N PHE A 140 -24.96 3.24 -26.34
CA PHE A 140 -23.79 2.36 -26.44
C PHE A 140 -22.50 3.03 -25.93
N GLY A 141 -22.22 4.27 -26.33
CA GLY A 141 -21.05 4.98 -25.83
C GLY A 141 -21.11 5.29 -24.33
N VAL A 142 -22.32 5.48 -23.78
CA VAL A 142 -22.52 5.64 -22.34
C VAL A 142 -22.18 4.33 -21.60
N ALA A 143 -22.61 3.18 -22.12
CA ALA A 143 -22.23 1.88 -21.57
C ALA A 143 -20.71 1.64 -21.62
N VAL A 144 -20.02 2.14 -22.65
CA VAL A 144 -18.55 2.13 -22.70
C VAL A 144 -17.96 2.99 -21.58
N GLN A 145 -18.47 4.22 -21.37
CA GLN A 145 -18.04 5.09 -20.26
C GLN A 145 -18.23 4.40 -18.91
N GLU A 146 -19.40 3.81 -18.67
CA GLU A 146 -19.72 3.08 -17.43
C GLU A 146 -18.74 1.93 -17.20
N LYS A 147 -18.41 1.14 -18.25
CA LYS A 147 -17.51 0.01 -18.10
C LYS A 147 -16.07 0.44 -17.78
N VAL A 148 -15.60 1.51 -18.42
CA VAL A 148 -14.28 2.08 -18.11
C VAL A 148 -14.28 2.66 -16.69
N PHE A 149 -15.33 3.38 -16.30
CA PHE A 149 -15.47 3.94 -14.96
C PHE A 149 -15.50 2.86 -13.85
N GLU A 150 -16.18 1.73 -14.10
CA GLU A 150 -16.21 0.58 -13.19
C GLU A 150 -14.79 0.04 -12.95
N LEU A 151 -13.99 -0.12 -14.00
CA LEU A 151 -12.59 -0.56 -13.88
C LEU A 151 -11.78 0.41 -13.01
N PHE A 152 -11.91 1.71 -13.23
CA PHE A 152 -11.22 2.73 -12.42
C PHE A 152 -11.61 2.65 -10.94
N THR A 153 -12.90 2.46 -10.65
CA THR A 153 -13.42 2.35 -9.29
C THR A 153 -12.88 1.11 -8.59
N ASN A 154 -12.93 -0.04 -9.26
CA ASN A 154 -12.41 -1.31 -8.72
C ASN A 154 -10.91 -1.25 -8.48
N THR A 155 -10.15 -0.65 -9.41
CA THR A 155 -8.71 -0.45 -9.24
C THR A 155 -8.41 0.45 -8.05
N ARG A 156 -9.15 1.55 -7.85
CA ARG A 156 -8.97 2.43 -6.68
C ARG A 156 -9.07 1.65 -5.36
N THR A 157 -10.10 0.80 -5.22
CA THR A 157 -10.27 -0.05 -4.03
C THR A 157 -9.10 -1.01 -3.84
N LYS A 158 -8.57 -1.61 -4.92
CA LYS A 158 -7.37 -2.46 -4.86
C LYS A 158 -6.16 -1.69 -4.32
N ILE A 159 -5.92 -0.48 -4.83
CA ILE A 159 -4.76 0.35 -4.43
C ILE A 159 -4.87 0.81 -2.96
N GLU A 160 -6.08 1.06 -2.45
CA GLU A 160 -6.30 1.35 -1.02
C GLU A 160 -5.83 0.20 -0.10
N GLY A 161 -5.97 -1.05 -0.56
CA GLY A 161 -5.48 -2.22 0.18
C GLY A 161 -3.97 -2.23 0.42
N PHE A 162 -3.16 -1.64 -0.47
CA PHE A 162 -1.70 -1.59 -0.32
C PHE A 162 -1.27 -0.73 0.87
N GLN A 163 -1.95 0.38 1.14
CA GLN A 163 -1.64 1.22 2.31
C GLN A 163 -1.95 0.48 3.61
N THR A 164 -3.07 -0.24 3.66
CA THR A 164 -3.45 -1.06 4.81
C THR A 164 -2.43 -2.18 5.07
N GLN A 165 -1.95 -2.84 4.02
CA GLN A 165 -0.94 -3.89 4.13
C GLN A 165 0.39 -3.36 4.71
N ILE A 166 0.83 -2.16 4.31
CA ILE A 166 2.04 -1.55 4.88
C ILE A 166 1.87 -1.22 6.37
N SER A 167 0.71 -0.68 6.77
CA SER A 167 0.42 -0.42 8.18
C SER A 167 0.39 -1.71 9.00
N LYS A 168 -0.17 -2.78 8.43
CA LYS A 168 -0.24 -4.10 9.04
C LYS A 168 1.14 -4.68 9.33
N TYR A 169 2.12 -4.51 8.43
CA TYR A 169 3.50 -4.94 8.66
C TYR A 169 4.09 -4.35 9.94
N TYR A 170 3.95 -3.03 10.17
CA TYR A 170 4.47 -2.41 11.40
C TYR A 170 3.81 -2.98 12.65
N SER A 171 2.50 -3.24 12.61
CA SER A 171 1.77 -3.84 13.72
C SER A 171 2.25 -5.26 14.00
N GLU A 172 2.27 -6.13 12.98
CA GLU A 172 2.64 -7.54 13.13
C GLU A 172 4.10 -7.70 13.53
N ARG A 173 5.00 -6.89 12.96
CA ARG A 173 6.41 -6.88 13.35
C ARG A 173 6.58 -6.38 14.79
N GLY A 174 5.86 -5.33 15.18
CA GLY A 174 5.86 -4.82 16.55
C GLY A 174 5.43 -5.89 17.55
N ASP A 175 4.34 -6.58 17.27
CA ASP A 175 3.84 -7.69 18.10
C ASP A 175 4.84 -8.86 18.17
N ALA A 176 5.48 -9.20 17.04
CA ALA A 176 6.50 -10.25 17.01
C ALA A 176 7.74 -9.88 17.84
N VAL A 177 8.21 -8.64 17.73
CA VAL A 177 9.32 -8.12 18.55
C VAL A 177 8.94 -8.11 20.04
N ALA A 178 7.74 -7.66 20.38
CA ALA A 178 7.25 -7.65 21.76
C ALA A 178 7.16 -9.06 22.37
N LYS A 179 6.69 -10.05 21.59
CA LYS A 179 6.69 -11.46 22.01
C LYS A 179 8.09 -12.00 22.17
N ALA A 180 9.00 -11.70 21.24
CA ALA A 180 10.39 -12.13 21.32
C ALA A 180 11.11 -11.55 22.54
N SER A 181 10.82 -10.29 22.92
CA SER A 181 11.44 -9.65 24.09
C SER A 181 10.84 -10.15 25.40
N LYS A 182 9.52 -10.36 25.48
CA LYS A 182 8.84 -10.92 26.67
C LYS A 182 9.17 -12.40 26.90
N GLN A 183 9.35 -13.17 25.83
CA GLN A 183 9.56 -14.62 25.89
C GLN A 183 10.84 -15.03 25.13
N PRO A 184 12.03 -14.61 25.58
CA PRO A 184 13.26 -14.76 24.79
C PRO A 184 13.77 -16.19 24.68
N HIS A 185 13.17 -17.12 25.44
CA HIS A 185 13.42 -18.56 25.34
C HIS A 185 12.70 -19.20 24.14
N VAL A 186 11.69 -18.54 23.57
CA VAL A 186 10.96 -19.02 22.38
C VAL A 186 11.68 -18.51 21.13
N GLY A 187 12.50 -19.36 20.53
CA GLY A 187 13.29 -19.01 19.33
C GLY A 187 12.43 -18.62 18.13
N ASP A 188 11.22 -19.18 18.01
CA ASP A 188 10.33 -18.94 16.88
C ASP A 188 9.88 -17.49 16.75
N PHE A 189 9.75 -16.73 17.85
CA PHE A 189 9.41 -15.31 17.75
C PHE A 189 10.52 -14.47 17.11
N ARG A 190 11.79 -14.85 17.32
CA ARG A 190 12.92 -14.20 16.64
C ARG A 190 12.89 -14.52 15.15
N GLN A 191 12.62 -15.76 14.80
CA GLN A 191 12.48 -16.16 13.39
C GLN A 191 11.30 -15.44 12.73
N LEU A 192 10.16 -15.34 13.41
CA LEU A 192 8.97 -14.63 12.92
C LEU A 192 9.27 -13.18 12.55
N VAL A 193 10.05 -12.44 13.35
CA VAL A 193 10.46 -11.07 13.00
C VAL A 193 11.19 -11.03 11.65
N HIS A 194 12.10 -11.98 11.41
CA HIS A 194 12.85 -12.05 10.15
C HIS A 194 12.00 -12.53 8.97
N GLU A 195 11.09 -13.49 9.19
CA GLU A 195 10.13 -13.93 8.17
C GLU A 195 9.21 -12.78 7.73
N LEU A 196 8.72 -11.98 8.68
CA LEU A 196 7.90 -10.80 8.38
C LEU A 196 8.68 -9.76 7.55
N ASP A 197 9.97 -9.55 7.84
CA ASP A 197 10.83 -8.65 7.06
C ASP A 197 11.01 -9.14 5.60
N GLN A 198 11.26 -10.44 5.41
CA GLN A 198 11.40 -11.05 4.07
C GLN A 198 10.09 -11.08 3.28
N HIS A 199 8.99 -11.41 3.95
CA HIS A 199 7.67 -11.36 3.38
C HIS A 199 7.34 -9.93 2.92
N GLN A 200 7.55 -8.94 3.78
CA GLN A 200 7.27 -7.54 3.45
C GLN A 200 8.12 -7.03 2.28
N TYR A 201 9.40 -7.38 2.21
CA TYR A 201 10.23 -7.05 1.04
C TYR A 201 9.62 -7.59 -0.26
N SER A 202 9.17 -8.85 -0.24
CA SER A 202 8.55 -9.50 -1.40
C SER A 202 7.22 -8.86 -1.77
N GLU A 203 6.37 -8.55 -0.79
CA GLU A 203 5.10 -7.85 -1.00
C GLU A 203 5.30 -6.45 -1.59
N LEU A 204 6.31 -5.70 -1.13
CA LEU A 204 6.63 -4.39 -1.70
C LEU A 204 7.00 -4.48 -3.17
N ARG A 205 7.74 -5.52 -3.57
CA ARG A 205 8.04 -5.79 -4.99
C ARG A 205 6.77 -6.07 -5.80
N ILE A 206 5.84 -6.84 -5.26
CA ILE A 206 4.54 -7.11 -5.91
C ILE A 206 3.73 -5.83 -6.04
N ILE A 207 3.71 -4.96 -5.02
CA ILE A 207 3.04 -3.66 -5.09
C ILE A 207 3.59 -2.81 -6.25
N VAL A 208 4.91 -2.74 -6.44
CA VAL A 208 5.51 -1.97 -7.56
C VAL A 208 5.10 -2.56 -8.91
N LEU A 209 5.11 -3.89 -9.05
CA LEU A 209 4.62 -4.56 -10.26
C LEU A 209 3.16 -4.22 -10.55
N GLU A 210 2.31 -4.21 -9.52
CA GLU A 210 0.90 -3.90 -9.63
C GLU A 210 0.65 -2.42 -9.98
N ILE A 211 1.43 -1.49 -9.43
CA ILE A 211 1.38 -0.06 -9.82
C ILE A 211 1.72 0.08 -11.30
N ARG A 212 2.83 -0.51 -11.76
CA ARG A 212 3.24 -0.48 -13.17
C ARG A 212 2.17 -1.06 -14.10
N ASN A 213 1.69 -2.26 -13.78
CA ASN A 213 0.68 -2.94 -14.58
C ASN A 213 -0.63 -2.15 -14.60
N THR A 214 -0.98 -1.50 -13.48
CA THR A 214 -2.15 -0.63 -13.40
C THR A 214 -2.04 0.54 -14.36
N TYR A 215 -0.93 1.29 -14.37
CA TYR A 215 -0.74 2.36 -15.34
C TYR A 215 -0.89 1.88 -16.79
N ALA A 216 -0.31 0.73 -17.13
CA ALA A 216 -0.43 0.14 -18.47
C ALA A 216 -1.87 -0.22 -18.85
N VAL A 217 -2.60 -0.88 -17.96
CA VAL A 217 -4.01 -1.26 -18.20
C VAL A 217 -4.91 -0.04 -18.34
N LEU A 218 -4.74 0.98 -17.48
CA LEU A 218 -5.53 2.21 -17.55
C LEU A 218 -5.23 3.01 -18.82
N TYR A 219 -3.96 3.08 -19.23
CA TYR A 219 -3.57 3.70 -20.49
C TYR A 219 -4.20 2.98 -21.68
N ASP A 220 -4.09 1.65 -21.74
CA ASP A 220 -4.59 0.83 -22.86
C ASP A 220 -6.10 0.96 -23.01
N VAL A 221 -6.86 0.79 -21.92
CA VAL A 221 -8.32 0.83 -21.95
C VAL A 221 -8.84 2.22 -22.33
N ILE A 222 -8.21 3.30 -21.87
CA ILE A 222 -8.63 4.65 -22.25
C ILE A 222 -8.32 4.92 -23.70
N THR A 223 -7.09 4.65 -24.13
CA THR A 223 -6.65 4.95 -25.50
C THR A 223 -7.52 4.21 -26.53
N LYS A 224 -7.84 2.95 -26.29
CA LYS A 224 -8.72 2.15 -27.16
C LYS A 224 -10.15 2.67 -27.24
N ASN A 225 -10.64 3.33 -26.19
CA ASN A 225 -12.03 3.76 -26.08
C ASN A 225 -12.20 5.29 -26.08
N PHE A 226 -11.13 6.04 -26.38
CA PHE A 226 -11.05 7.49 -26.18
C PHE A 226 -12.19 8.25 -26.87
N ASP A 227 -12.49 7.91 -28.12
CA ASP A 227 -13.57 8.52 -28.89
C ASP A 227 -14.94 8.32 -28.24
N LYS A 228 -15.22 7.13 -27.70
CA LYS A 228 -16.49 6.84 -27.02
C LYS A 228 -16.54 7.46 -25.62
N ILE A 229 -15.40 7.61 -24.94
CA ILE A 229 -15.33 8.30 -23.66
C ILE A 229 -15.62 9.79 -23.85
N LYS A 230 -15.04 10.43 -24.88
CA LYS A 230 -15.20 11.89 -25.12
C LYS A 230 -16.49 12.24 -25.85
N LYS A 231 -16.93 11.38 -26.76
CA LYS A 231 -18.12 11.58 -27.62
C LYS A 231 -18.99 10.31 -27.65
N PRO A 232 -19.65 9.96 -26.55
CA PRO A 232 -20.42 8.71 -26.43
C PRO A 232 -21.56 8.60 -27.45
N ARG A 233 -22.09 9.73 -27.94
CA ARG A 233 -23.15 9.79 -28.96
C ARG A 233 -22.67 10.21 -30.35
N GLY A 234 -21.35 10.32 -30.56
CA GLY A 234 -20.76 10.87 -31.79
C GLY A 234 -20.90 12.38 -31.91
N ASP A 235 -20.46 12.94 -33.05
CA ASP A 235 -20.69 14.35 -33.36
C ASP A 235 -22.13 14.56 -33.86
N LEU A 236 -22.87 15.46 -33.19
CA LEU A 236 -24.24 15.83 -33.56
C LEU A 236 -24.32 16.40 -35.00
N SER A 237 -23.22 16.89 -35.56
CA SER A 237 -23.15 17.41 -36.94
C SER A 237 -23.35 16.35 -38.01
N SER A 238 -23.09 15.07 -37.73
CA SER A 238 -23.25 13.98 -38.71
C SER A 238 -24.70 13.55 -38.90
N LYS A 239 -25.62 13.98 -38.03
CA LYS A 239 -27.06 13.65 -38.11
C LYS A 239 -27.91 14.76 -38.73
N ALA A 240 -27.36 15.95 -38.95
CA ALA A 240 -28.09 17.10 -39.51
C ALA A 240 -28.05 17.20 -41.04
N LEU A 241 -27.47 16.22 -41.75
CA LEU A 241 -27.33 16.23 -43.22
C LEU A 241 -28.10 15.10 -43.93
N ILE A 242 -29.02 14.43 -43.26
CA ILE A 242 -29.94 13.50 -43.92
C ILE A 242 -31.37 13.90 -43.57
N TYR A 243 -31.89 14.82 -44.40
CA TYR A 243 -33.27 15.10 -44.83
C TYR A 243 -33.60 16.58 -44.83
#